data_AF-A0A9D6YEN2-F1
#
_entry.id   AF-A0A9D6YEN2-F1
#
_cell.length_a   1.000
_cell.length_b   1.000
_cell.length_c   1.000
_cell.angle_alpha   90.00
_cell.angle_beta   90.00
_cell.angle_gamma   90.00
#
_symmetry.space_group_name_H-M   'P 1'
#
loop_
_entity.id
_entity.type
_entity.pdbx_description
1 polymer ?
#
loop_
_entity_poly.entity_id
_entity_poly.type
_entity_poly.pdbx_seq_one_letter_code
_entity_poly.pdbx_strand_id
1 'polypeptide(L)'
;MCLFGAAHAATPGEFEHATDVGKITQSGASEFLADKGQYRITSSGANIWGNADAFQFLWKQLSGDIVFSLEILSIETGGRKLVFRERSRFEAPNWSRDGTELLINRAGGVYTVPVGGGQPIRLNTGVADKCNNDHGLSFDGQWLAISSGGGKEGSRIYVLPATGGEPRLVTPTGPSYWHGWSPDSRQVAIVSYRHVLP
;
A
#
# COMPACT_ATOMS: atom_id res chain seq x y z
N MET A 1 6.50 55.17 -0.67
CA MET A 1 7.43 54.10 -0.27
C MET A 1 6.59 52.94 0.25
N CYS A 2 6.20 52.02 -0.62
CA CYS A 2 5.43 50.84 -0.21
C CYS A 2 6.41 49.76 0.24
N LEU A 3 6.40 49.43 1.53
CA LEU A 3 7.11 48.25 2.03
C LEU A 3 6.37 47.02 1.51
N PHE A 4 6.99 46.29 0.59
CA PHE A 4 6.68 44.88 0.39
C PHE A 4 7.27 44.12 1.58
N GLY A 5 6.42 43.75 2.54
CA GLY A 5 6.78 42.75 3.53
C GLY A 5 6.99 41.43 2.80
N ALA A 6 8.21 40.88 2.86
CA ALA A 6 8.46 39.53 2.42
C ALA A 6 7.51 38.60 3.20
N ALA A 7 6.58 37.95 2.49
CA ALA A 7 5.79 36.88 3.07
C ALA A 7 6.80 35.84 3.59
N HIS A 8 6.83 35.63 4.91
CA HIS A 8 7.51 34.49 5.49
C HIS A 8 6.91 33.25 4.82
N ALA A 9 7.72 32.54 4.03
CA ALA A 9 7.32 31.23 3.55
C ALA A 9 7.05 30.38 4.78
N ALA A 10 5.77 30.01 4.98
CA ALA A 10 5.37 29.18 6.10
C ALA A 10 6.21 27.90 6.09
N THR A 11 6.85 27.59 7.22
CA THR A 11 7.71 26.41 7.36
C THR A 11 6.84 25.15 7.17
N PRO A 12 7.23 24.14 6.37
CA PRO A 12 6.32 23.04 5.99
C PRO A 12 6.16 21.97 7.09
N GLY A 13 6.26 22.36 8.37
CA GLY A 13 6.33 21.45 9.51
C GLY A 13 7.49 20.47 9.36
N GLU A 14 7.19 19.16 9.31
CA GLU A 14 8.15 18.08 9.11
C GLU A 14 8.62 17.89 7.66
N PHE A 15 7.91 18.45 6.67
CA PHE A 15 8.28 18.37 5.25
C PHE A 15 9.24 19.50 4.87
N GLU A 16 10.03 19.27 3.82
CA GLU A 16 11.06 20.22 3.36
C GLU A 16 10.63 20.95 2.08
N HIS A 17 9.74 20.32 1.31
CA HIS A 17 9.35 20.77 -0.02
C HIS A 17 7.84 20.58 -0.26
N ALA A 18 7.29 21.45 -1.08
CA ALA A 18 5.94 21.35 -1.62
C ALA A 18 5.96 21.73 -3.11
N THR A 19 5.38 20.91 -3.97
CA THR A 19 5.35 21.17 -5.42
C THR A 19 4.08 20.63 -6.06
N ASP A 20 3.59 21.33 -7.07
CA ASP A 20 2.61 20.78 -7.99
C ASP A 20 3.29 19.74 -8.89
N VAL A 21 2.63 18.60 -9.07
CA VAL A 21 3.01 17.53 -10.01
C VAL A 21 2.08 17.62 -11.22
N GLY A 22 2.64 17.46 -12.41
CA GLY A 22 1.89 17.38 -13.68
C GLY A 22 1.08 18.62 -14.07
N LYS A 23 0.08 18.42 -14.93
CA LYS A 23 -0.76 19.50 -15.46
C LYS A 23 -1.95 19.77 -14.54
N ILE A 24 -1.80 20.78 -13.70
CA ILE A 24 -2.82 21.27 -12.77
C ILE A 24 -3.69 22.38 -13.38
N THR A 25 -4.91 22.55 -12.87
CA THR A 25 -5.82 23.63 -13.27
C THR A 25 -5.76 24.83 -12.33
N GLN A 26 -5.36 24.61 -11.08
CA GLN A 26 -5.13 25.61 -10.05
C GLN A 26 -3.89 25.19 -9.24
N SER A 27 -3.00 26.15 -8.97
CA SER A 27 -1.81 25.89 -8.14
C SER A 27 -2.20 25.39 -6.77
N GLY A 28 -1.53 24.31 -6.36
CA GLY A 28 -1.65 23.79 -5.02
C GLY A 28 -1.06 24.73 -3.98
N ALA A 29 -1.50 24.56 -2.73
CA ALA A 29 -0.94 25.27 -1.59
C ALA A 29 -0.91 24.34 -0.38
N SER A 30 0.01 24.61 0.53
CA SER A 30 0.19 23.83 1.74
C SER A 30 0.53 24.72 2.92
N GLU A 31 -0.11 24.47 4.05
CA GLU A 31 0.08 25.19 5.30
C GLU A 31 0.15 24.18 6.46
N PHE A 32 1.17 24.32 7.31
CA PHE A 32 1.23 23.61 8.58
C PHE A 32 0.62 24.47 9.70
N LEU A 33 -0.48 23.98 10.27
CA LEU A 33 -1.20 24.60 11.39
C LEU A 33 -0.62 24.06 12.71
N ALA A 34 0.46 24.68 13.18
CA ALA A 34 1.26 24.18 14.30
C ALA A 34 0.48 24.05 15.62
N ASP A 35 -0.48 24.95 15.87
CA ASP A 35 -1.38 24.91 17.03
C ASP A 35 -2.29 23.67 17.05
N LYS A 36 -2.52 23.06 15.88
CA LYS A 36 -3.38 21.88 15.70
C LYS A 36 -2.62 20.61 15.37
N GLY A 37 -1.32 20.71 15.06
CA GLY A 37 -0.54 19.60 14.50
C GLY A 37 -1.14 19.07 13.19
N GLN A 38 -1.69 19.96 12.35
CA GLN A 38 -2.41 19.59 11.14
C GLN A 38 -1.81 20.23 9.89
N TYR A 39 -1.95 19.56 8.75
CA TYR A 39 -1.66 20.12 7.44
C TYR A 39 -2.95 20.47 6.73
N ARG A 40 -3.03 21.69 6.19
CA ARG A 40 -4.02 22.05 5.17
C ARG A 40 -3.33 22.03 3.81
N ILE A 41 -3.84 21.20 2.91
CA ILE A 41 -3.30 21.03 1.56
C ILE A 41 -4.45 21.25 0.57
N THR A 42 -4.27 22.16 -0.38
CA THR A 42 -5.16 22.33 -1.53
C THR A 42 -4.45 21.81 -2.78
N SER A 43 -5.19 21.06 -3.59
CA SER A 43 -4.67 20.40 -4.79
C SER A 43 -5.72 20.46 -5.90
N SER A 44 -5.25 20.51 -7.15
CA SER A 44 -6.09 20.32 -8.34
C SER A 44 -5.39 19.33 -9.28
N GLY A 45 -6.13 18.80 -10.27
CA GLY A 45 -5.53 17.96 -11.30
C GLY A 45 -6.31 16.68 -11.59
N ALA A 46 -5.62 15.72 -12.20
CA ALA A 46 -6.13 14.43 -12.60
C ALA A 46 -5.95 13.41 -11.47
N ASN A 47 -6.64 12.27 -11.55
CA ASN A 47 -6.36 11.16 -10.63
C ASN A 47 -4.93 10.61 -10.87
N ILE A 48 -4.43 9.81 -9.93
CA ILE A 48 -3.08 9.23 -9.94
C ILE A 48 -3.00 7.89 -10.69
N TRP A 49 -3.99 7.58 -11.52
CA TRP A 49 -4.09 6.30 -12.23
C TRP A 49 -3.88 6.51 -13.74
N GLY A 50 -3.04 5.68 -14.36
CA GLY A 50 -2.84 5.68 -15.80
C GLY A 50 -1.65 6.53 -16.25
N ASN A 51 -1.88 7.46 -17.19
CA ASN A 51 -0.80 8.11 -17.96
C ASN A 51 -0.51 9.57 -17.55
N ALA A 52 -1.21 10.10 -16.54
CA ALA A 52 -1.00 11.46 -16.07
C ALA A 52 -1.29 11.55 -14.57
N ASP A 53 -0.30 12.05 -13.83
CA ASP A 53 -0.43 12.42 -12.42
C ASP A 53 -0.59 13.93 -12.35
N ALA A 54 -1.58 14.46 -11.62
CA ALA A 54 -1.59 15.87 -11.28
C ALA A 54 -2.18 16.17 -9.90
N PHE A 55 -1.31 16.65 -8.99
CA PHE A 55 -1.64 16.91 -7.58
C PHE A 55 -0.57 17.78 -6.89
N GLN A 56 -0.90 18.36 -5.74
CA GLN A 56 0.05 19.01 -4.84
C GLN A 56 0.75 17.96 -3.97
N PHE A 57 2.08 17.95 -3.96
CA PHE A 57 2.90 16.97 -3.25
C PHE A 57 3.79 17.65 -2.20
N LEU A 58 3.62 17.27 -0.93
CA LEU A 58 4.51 17.64 0.17
C LEU A 58 5.49 16.48 0.39
N TRP A 59 6.79 16.78 0.46
CA TRP A 59 7.80 15.76 0.60
C TRP A 59 9.02 16.23 1.38
N LYS A 60 9.77 15.24 1.85
CA LYS A 60 11.06 15.39 2.50
C LYS A 60 12.00 14.37 1.90
N GLN A 61 13.19 14.79 1.50
CA GLN A 61 14.16 13.85 0.96
C GLN A 61 14.79 13.07 2.11
N LEU A 62 14.68 11.74 2.05
CA LEU A 62 15.45 10.87 2.92
C LEU A 62 16.70 10.42 2.16
N SER A 63 17.87 10.51 2.79
CA SER A 63 19.13 9.98 2.27
C SER A 63 19.79 9.06 3.30
N GLY A 64 20.54 8.08 2.82
CA GLY A 64 21.23 7.09 3.64
C GLY A 64 20.62 5.70 3.60
N ASP A 65 20.96 4.90 4.60
CA ASP A 65 20.57 3.50 4.72
C ASP A 65 19.12 3.36 5.17
N ILE A 66 18.21 3.07 4.23
CA ILE A 66 16.81 2.78 4.53
C ILE A 66 16.68 1.31 4.94
N VAL A 67 15.97 1.08 6.04
CA VAL A 67 15.63 -0.25 6.56
C VAL A 67 14.12 -0.33 6.70
N PHE A 68 13.54 -1.44 6.24
CA PHE A 68 12.15 -1.78 6.43
C PHE A 68 12.03 -2.65 7.68
N SER A 69 11.11 -2.30 8.58
CA SER A 69 10.87 -3.02 9.83
C SER A 69 9.43 -3.51 9.89
N LEU A 70 9.25 -4.76 10.30
CA LEU A 70 7.96 -5.35 10.65
C LEU A 70 7.86 -5.35 12.17
N GLU A 71 6.89 -4.61 12.68
CA GLU A 71 6.67 -4.45 14.12
C GLU A 71 5.24 -4.81 14.50
N ILE A 72 5.06 -5.36 15.70
CA ILE A 72 3.76 -5.55 16.34
C ILE A 72 3.59 -4.48 17.40
N LEU A 73 2.50 -3.72 17.32
CA LEU A 73 2.09 -2.75 18.33
C LEU A 73 0.93 -3.34 19.14
N SER A 74 1.11 -3.42 20.47
CA SER A 74 0.01 -3.69 21.39
C SER A 74 -0.88 -2.47 21.51
N ILE A 75 -2.18 -2.63 21.23
CA ILE A 75 -3.16 -1.56 21.40
C ILE A 75 -3.40 -1.27 22.89
N GLU A 76 -3.35 -2.29 23.74
CA GLU A 76 -3.63 -2.16 25.18
C GLU A 76 -2.52 -1.43 25.93
N THR A 77 -1.26 -1.75 25.61
CA THR A 77 -0.09 -1.26 26.37
C THR A 77 0.71 -0.20 25.61
N GLY A 78 0.47 -0.02 24.32
CA GLY A 78 1.33 0.78 23.44
C GLY A 78 2.72 0.16 23.19
N GLY A 79 2.99 -1.04 23.72
CA GLY A 79 4.27 -1.72 23.57
C GLY A 79 4.54 -2.13 22.12
N ARG A 80 5.78 -1.95 21.66
CA ARG A 80 6.22 -2.32 20.31
C ARG A 80 7.21 -3.47 20.36
N LYS A 81 7.04 -4.44 19.46
CA LYS A 81 7.95 -5.57 19.27
C LYS A 81 8.44 -5.60 17.83
N LEU A 82 9.76 -5.57 17.63
CA LEU A 82 10.38 -5.86 16.33
C LEU A 82 10.26 -7.37 16.02
N VAL A 83 9.70 -7.69 14.86
CA VAL A 83 9.56 -9.07 14.36
C VAL A 83 10.63 -9.38 13.31
N PHE A 84 10.82 -8.48 12.35
CA PHE A 84 11.74 -8.68 11.23
C PHE A 84 12.23 -7.32 10.70
N ARG A 85 13.45 -7.27 10.15
CA ARG A 85 13.99 -6.10 9.47
C ARG A 85 14.91 -6.49 8.33
N GLU A 86 14.88 -5.73 7.25
CA GLU A 86 15.80 -5.89 6.13
C GLU A 86 15.96 -4.59 5.33
N ARG A 87 16.91 -4.58 4.39
CA ARG A 87 17.18 -3.44 3.50
C ARG A 87 16.37 -3.48 2.21
N SER A 88 15.79 -4.62 1.86
CA SER A 88 14.88 -4.71 0.71
C SER A 88 13.46 -4.38 1.13
N ARG A 89 12.71 -3.77 0.21
CA ARG A 89 11.31 -3.41 0.43
C ARG A 89 10.44 -4.64 0.61
N PHE A 90 9.65 -4.61 1.68
CA PHE A 90 8.48 -5.45 1.90
C PHE A 90 7.35 -4.58 2.47
N GLU A 91 6.10 -4.96 2.23
CA GLU A 91 4.94 -4.12 2.51
C GLU A 91 3.72 -4.96 2.97
N ALA A 92 2.64 -4.25 3.28
CA ALA A 92 1.28 -4.76 3.53
C ALA A 92 1.20 -5.99 4.47
N PRO A 93 1.62 -5.85 5.73
CA PRO A 93 1.51 -6.95 6.69
C PRO A 93 0.05 -7.30 6.99
N ASN A 94 -0.27 -8.60 6.98
CA ASN A 94 -1.55 -9.15 7.42
C ASN A 94 -1.33 -10.23 8.49
N TRP A 95 -2.24 -10.35 9.45
CA TRP A 95 -2.19 -11.45 10.43
C TRP A 95 -2.70 -12.76 9.85
N SER A 96 -2.02 -13.85 10.16
CA SER A 96 -2.60 -15.20 10.11
C SER A 96 -3.78 -15.30 11.10
N ARG A 97 -4.75 -16.17 10.80
CA ARG A 97 -5.97 -16.28 11.62
C ARG A 97 -5.74 -16.91 13.00
N ASP A 98 -4.71 -17.74 13.13
CA ASP A 98 -4.27 -18.30 14.40
C ASP A 98 -3.33 -17.36 15.19
N GLY A 99 -2.94 -16.23 14.59
CA GLY A 99 -2.06 -15.24 15.21
C GLY A 99 -0.61 -15.69 15.35
N THR A 100 -0.18 -16.75 14.66
CA THR A 100 1.18 -17.31 14.79
C THR A 100 2.18 -16.70 13.81
N GLU A 101 1.68 -16.20 12.67
CA GLU A 101 2.46 -15.61 11.58
C GLU A 101 1.88 -14.28 11.07
N LEU A 102 2.72 -13.50 10.40
CA LEU A 102 2.38 -12.34 9.59
C LEU A 102 2.65 -12.65 8.12
N LEU A 103 1.76 -12.26 7.23
CA LEU A 103 1.96 -12.32 5.78
C LEU A 103 2.46 -10.96 5.28
N ILE A 104 3.42 -10.95 4.38
CA ILE A 104 3.95 -9.73 3.73
C ILE A 104 4.09 -9.95 2.22
N ASN A 105 4.06 -8.88 1.42
CA ASN A 105 4.50 -8.93 0.03
C ASN A 105 5.96 -8.47 -0.08
N ARG A 106 6.75 -9.17 -0.89
CA ARG A 106 8.18 -8.88 -1.12
C ARG A 106 8.61 -9.42 -2.47
N ALA A 107 9.28 -8.59 -3.28
CA ALA A 107 9.84 -9.02 -4.58
C ALA A 107 8.86 -9.83 -5.47
N GLY A 108 7.59 -9.42 -5.53
CA GLY A 108 6.55 -10.10 -6.33
C GLY A 108 5.98 -11.38 -5.72
N GLY A 109 6.41 -11.81 -4.53
CA GLY A 109 5.84 -12.95 -3.81
C GLY A 109 5.12 -12.55 -2.54
N VAL A 110 4.40 -13.51 -1.96
CA VAL A 110 3.85 -13.45 -0.60
C VAL A 110 4.71 -14.33 0.30
N TYR A 111 5.01 -13.85 1.51
CA TYR A 111 5.86 -14.53 2.48
C TYR A 111 5.16 -14.57 3.83
N THR A 112 5.36 -15.64 4.60
CA THR A 112 5.01 -15.69 6.03
C THR A 112 6.22 -15.37 6.89
N VAL A 113 5.97 -14.73 8.04
CA VAL A 113 6.98 -14.38 9.05
C VAL A 113 6.42 -14.79 10.41
N PRO A 114 7.09 -15.68 11.17
CA PRO A 114 6.64 -16.03 12.51
C PRO A 114 6.56 -14.80 13.42
N VAL A 115 5.51 -14.69 14.23
CA VAL A 115 5.33 -13.61 15.21
C VAL A 115 6.44 -13.58 16.26
N GLY A 116 7.08 -14.74 16.50
CA GLY A 116 8.29 -14.86 17.31
C GLY A 116 9.51 -14.13 16.72
N GLY A 117 9.48 -13.78 15.44
CA GLY A 117 10.63 -13.36 14.64
C GLY A 117 11.24 -14.54 13.88
N GLY A 118 12.02 -14.24 12.86
CA GLY A 118 12.64 -15.26 11.99
C GLY A 118 12.80 -14.77 10.56
N GLN A 119 13.30 -15.65 9.70
CA GLN A 119 13.41 -15.37 8.27
C GLN A 119 12.04 -15.56 7.59
N PRO A 120 11.62 -14.65 6.70
CA PRO A 120 10.42 -14.82 5.91
C PRO A 120 10.48 -16.07 5.02
N ILE A 121 9.39 -16.83 4.98
CA ILE A 121 9.25 -18.04 4.14
C ILE A 121 8.33 -17.72 2.98
N ARG A 122 8.80 -17.91 1.74
CA ARG A 122 7.99 -17.65 0.55
C ARG A 122 6.87 -18.67 0.43
N LEU A 123 5.62 -18.21 0.31
CA LEU A 123 4.49 -19.07 -0.02
C LEU A 123 4.54 -19.46 -1.50
N ASN A 124 4.15 -20.70 -1.80
CA ASN A 124 3.93 -21.12 -3.18
C ASN A 124 2.64 -20.47 -3.70
N THR A 125 2.79 -19.53 -4.64
CA THR A 125 1.67 -18.86 -5.33
C THR A 125 1.51 -19.29 -6.78
N GLY A 126 2.16 -20.39 -7.19
CA GLY A 126 2.09 -20.94 -8.54
C GLY A 126 2.41 -19.89 -9.62
N VAL A 127 1.52 -19.81 -10.62
CA VAL A 127 1.65 -18.86 -11.76
C VAL A 127 1.46 -17.38 -11.38
N ALA A 128 1.00 -17.08 -10.16
CA ALA A 128 0.83 -15.72 -9.67
C ALA A 128 2.10 -15.25 -8.94
N ASP A 129 3.14 -14.92 -9.69
CA ASP A 129 4.49 -14.62 -9.20
C ASP A 129 4.89 -13.13 -9.25
N LYS A 130 3.91 -12.25 -9.51
CA LYS A 130 4.05 -10.79 -9.53
C LYS A 130 3.03 -10.13 -8.61
N CYS A 131 2.92 -10.66 -7.39
CA CYS A 131 2.03 -10.18 -6.35
C CYS A 131 2.37 -8.75 -5.94
N ASN A 132 1.35 -7.91 -5.80
CA ASN A 132 1.47 -6.57 -5.23
C ASN A 132 1.06 -6.57 -3.74
N ASN A 133 0.81 -5.39 -3.17
CA ASN A 133 0.43 -5.20 -1.78
C ASN A 133 -1.00 -5.69 -1.43
N ASP A 134 -1.86 -5.93 -2.43
CA ASP A 134 -3.26 -6.30 -2.22
C ASP A 134 -3.42 -7.82 -2.07
N HIS A 135 -3.24 -8.29 -0.84
CA HIS A 135 -3.43 -9.69 -0.46
C HIS A 135 -4.07 -9.81 0.93
N GLY A 136 -4.75 -10.93 1.19
CA GLY A 136 -5.34 -11.17 2.50
C GLY A 136 -6.09 -12.49 2.66
N LEU A 137 -6.14 -12.98 3.90
CA LEU A 137 -6.80 -14.22 4.27
C LEU A 137 -8.32 -14.04 4.36
N SER A 138 -9.03 -15.06 3.89
CA SER A 138 -10.45 -15.29 4.18
C SER A 138 -10.72 -15.36 5.69
N PHE A 139 -11.98 -15.18 6.11
CA PHE A 139 -12.35 -15.15 7.52
C PHE A 139 -12.22 -16.51 8.19
N ASP A 140 -12.46 -17.60 7.46
CA ASP A 140 -12.21 -18.97 7.93
C ASP A 140 -10.73 -19.38 7.89
N GLY A 141 -9.87 -18.55 7.29
CA GLY A 141 -8.43 -18.79 7.17
C GLY A 141 -8.06 -19.88 6.18
N GLN A 142 -8.99 -20.41 5.38
CA GLN A 142 -8.70 -21.50 4.43
C GLN A 142 -8.11 -20.99 3.13
N TRP A 143 -8.46 -19.76 2.75
CA TRP A 143 -8.11 -19.15 1.47
C TRP A 143 -7.29 -17.87 1.64
N LEU A 144 -6.33 -17.68 0.74
CA LEU A 144 -5.61 -16.44 0.53
C LEU A 144 -6.10 -15.84 -0.81
N ALA A 145 -6.39 -14.54 -0.82
CA ALA A 145 -6.52 -13.78 -2.07
C ALA A 145 -5.23 -13.01 -2.31
N ILE A 146 -4.80 -12.96 -3.57
CA ILE A 146 -3.64 -12.19 -4.03
C ILE A 146 -3.99 -11.43 -5.31
N SER A 147 -3.54 -10.19 -5.41
CA SER A 147 -3.53 -9.46 -6.68
C SER A 147 -2.14 -9.57 -7.30
N SER A 148 -2.06 -10.12 -8.51
CA SER A 148 -0.81 -10.36 -9.22
C SER A 148 -0.85 -9.73 -10.60
N GLY A 149 0.19 -8.97 -10.93
CA GLY A 149 0.38 -8.39 -12.26
C GLY A 149 0.72 -9.43 -13.33
N GLY A 150 0.51 -9.09 -14.60
CA GLY A 150 1.07 -9.83 -15.73
C GLY A 150 0.24 -9.76 -17.01
N GLY A 151 0.91 -10.00 -18.14
CA GLY A 151 0.25 -10.02 -19.46
C GLY A 151 -0.37 -8.68 -19.87
N LYS A 152 -1.28 -8.72 -20.85
CA LYS A 152 -1.96 -7.53 -21.37
C LYS A 152 -3.04 -6.98 -20.43
N GLU A 153 -3.56 -7.81 -19.53
CA GLU A 153 -4.67 -7.47 -18.62
C GLU A 153 -4.22 -6.65 -17.39
N GLY A 154 -2.92 -6.60 -17.09
CA GLY A 154 -2.42 -5.98 -15.85
C GLY A 154 -2.69 -6.85 -14.62
N SER A 155 -2.96 -6.21 -13.47
CA SER A 155 -3.26 -6.93 -12.21
C SER A 155 -4.54 -7.76 -12.33
N ARG A 156 -4.50 -9.01 -11.86
CA ARG A 156 -5.68 -9.86 -11.71
C ARG A 156 -5.67 -10.53 -10.35
N ILE A 157 -6.85 -10.92 -9.90
CA ILE A 157 -7.04 -11.53 -8.58
C ILE A 157 -7.06 -13.04 -8.71
N TYR A 158 -6.27 -13.67 -7.87
CA TYR A 158 -6.20 -15.11 -7.71
C TYR A 158 -6.55 -15.49 -6.27
N VAL A 159 -7.10 -16.68 -6.10
CA VAL A 159 -7.38 -17.30 -4.80
C VAL A 159 -6.70 -18.66 -4.74
N LEU A 160 -6.03 -18.95 -3.63
CA LEU A 160 -5.31 -20.21 -3.38
C LEU A 160 -5.46 -20.63 -1.91
N PRO A 161 -5.13 -21.88 -1.55
CA PRO A 161 -5.09 -22.29 -0.14
C PRO A 161 -4.20 -21.36 0.68
N ALA A 162 -4.58 -21.06 1.92
CA ALA A 162 -3.83 -20.15 2.79
C ALA A 162 -2.38 -20.62 3.06
N THR A 163 -2.14 -21.92 3.01
CA THR A 163 -0.81 -22.53 3.12
C THR A 163 0.04 -22.45 1.84
N GLY A 164 -0.49 -21.83 0.78
CA GLY A 164 0.08 -21.86 -0.56
C GLY A 164 -0.38 -23.09 -1.36
N GLY A 165 -0.18 -23.02 -2.68
CA GLY A 165 -0.62 -24.04 -3.63
C GLY A 165 -0.99 -23.46 -4.98
N GLU A 166 -1.73 -24.23 -5.76
CA GLU A 166 -2.15 -23.81 -7.10
C GLU A 166 -3.21 -22.70 -7.03
N PRO A 167 -2.98 -21.54 -7.66
CA PRO A 167 -3.93 -20.43 -7.65
C PRO A 167 -5.04 -20.60 -8.68
N ARG A 168 -6.27 -20.26 -8.29
CA ARG A 168 -7.42 -20.11 -9.17
C ARG A 168 -7.63 -18.65 -9.54
N LEU A 169 -7.72 -18.35 -10.84
CA LEU A 169 -8.09 -17.02 -11.31
C LEU A 169 -9.55 -16.70 -10.95
N VAL A 170 -9.79 -15.53 -10.36
CA VAL A 170 -11.13 -15.05 -10.00
C VAL A 170 -11.61 -13.97 -10.96
N THR A 171 -10.72 -13.12 -11.47
CA THR A 171 -11.07 -12.04 -12.39
C THR A 171 -10.59 -12.33 -13.80
N PRO A 172 -11.49 -12.59 -14.78
CA PRO A 172 -11.08 -12.89 -16.15
C PRO A 172 -10.47 -11.67 -16.86
N THR A 173 -10.92 -10.46 -16.52
CA THR A 173 -10.45 -9.20 -17.10
C THR A 173 -9.75 -8.33 -16.06
N GLY A 174 -8.72 -7.61 -16.48
CA GLY A 174 -7.96 -6.69 -15.64
C GLY A 174 -7.99 -5.23 -16.13
N PRO A 175 -7.36 -4.30 -15.39
CA PRO A 175 -6.73 -4.56 -14.09
C PRO A 175 -7.78 -4.66 -12.96
N SER A 176 -7.50 -5.48 -11.95
CA SER A 176 -8.34 -5.72 -10.78
C SER A 176 -7.48 -5.94 -9.53
N TYR A 177 -7.97 -5.41 -8.42
CA TYR A 177 -7.25 -5.32 -7.14
C TYR A 177 -8.17 -5.77 -6.01
N TRP A 178 -7.72 -6.73 -5.21
CA TRP A 178 -8.46 -7.29 -4.08
C TRP A 178 -8.56 -6.28 -2.93
N HIS A 179 -9.73 -6.16 -2.29
CA HIS A 179 -9.98 -5.21 -1.20
C HIS A 179 -10.71 -5.82 0.00
N GLY A 180 -11.02 -7.12 -0.02
CA GLY A 180 -11.65 -7.78 1.12
C GLY A 180 -12.29 -9.11 0.80
N TRP A 181 -12.57 -9.87 1.85
CA TRP A 181 -13.44 -11.05 1.81
C TRP A 181 -14.81 -10.70 2.37
N SER A 182 -15.86 -11.37 1.90
CA SER A 182 -17.12 -11.40 2.64
C SER A 182 -16.96 -12.18 3.95
N PRO A 183 -17.73 -11.86 5.00
CA PRO A 183 -17.63 -12.55 6.30
C PRO A 183 -17.84 -14.07 6.23
N ASP A 184 -18.62 -14.55 5.25
CA ASP A 184 -18.85 -15.97 5.00
C ASP A 184 -17.75 -16.65 4.17
N SER A 185 -16.68 -15.94 3.83
CA SER A 185 -15.53 -16.40 3.02
C SER A 185 -15.86 -16.86 1.60
N ARG A 186 -17.03 -16.48 1.05
CA ARG A 186 -17.48 -16.94 -0.28
C ARG A 186 -17.22 -15.95 -1.41
N GLN A 187 -17.03 -14.67 -1.10
CA GLN A 187 -16.90 -13.60 -2.07
C GLN A 187 -15.69 -12.71 -1.76
N VAL A 188 -15.18 -12.07 -2.80
CA VAL A 188 -14.12 -11.06 -2.70
C VAL A 188 -14.64 -9.71 -3.16
N ALA A 189 -14.33 -8.66 -2.40
CA ALA A 189 -14.51 -7.28 -2.83
C ALA A 189 -13.33 -6.89 -3.73
N ILE A 190 -13.62 -6.24 -4.85
CA ILE A 190 -12.61 -5.86 -5.83
C ILE A 190 -12.79 -4.41 -6.27
N VAL A 191 -11.68 -3.74 -6.53
CA VAL A 191 -11.66 -2.50 -7.32
C VAL A 191 -11.11 -2.86 -8.69
N SER A 192 -11.82 -2.44 -9.74
CA SER A 192 -11.43 -2.76 -11.10
C SER A 192 -11.55 -1.58 -12.02
N TYR A 193 -10.63 -1.48 -12.96
CA TYR A 193 -10.75 -0.56 -14.07
C TYR A 193 -11.36 -1.30 -15.27
N ARG A 194 -12.40 -0.72 -15.84
CA ARG A 194 -13.10 -1.25 -17.01
C ARG A 194 -13.23 -0.12 -18.01
N HIS A 195 -12.65 -0.30 -19.19
CA HIS A 195 -13.03 0.52 -20.33
C HIS A 195 -14.42 0.09 -20.76
N VAL A 196 -15.44 0.80 -20.31
CA VAL A 196 -16.76 0.73 -20.95
C VAL A 196 -16.64 1.57 -22.20
N LEU A 197 -16.59 0.94 -23.38
CA LEU A 197 -16.79 1.66 -24.62
C LEU A 197 -18.22 2.24 -24.60
N PRO A 198 -18.41 3.50 -25.05
CA PRO A 198 -19.74 4.10 -25.15
C PRO A 198 -20.65 3.33 -26.11
#